data_AF-A0A0K8QDZ2-F1
#
_entry.id   AF-A0A0K8QDZ2-F1
#
_cell.length_a   1.000
_cell.length_b   1.000
_cell.length_c   1.000
_cell.angle_alpha   90.00
_cell.angle_beta   90.00
_cell.angle_gamma   90.00
#
_symmetry.space_group_name_H-M   'P 1'
#
loop_
_entity.id
_entity.type
_entity.pdbx_description
1 polymer ?
#
loop_
_entity_poly.entity_id
_entity_poly.type
_entity_poly.pdbx_seq_one_letter_code
_entity_poly.pdbx_strand_id
1 'polypeptide(L)' 'MALTPEDVVNKRFQPTKFREGYDQDEVDDFLDEIVVELRRLNQENDELRKKLAEGGNRSLPAQHRHPWSRRCPLR' A
#
# COMPACT_ATOMS: atom_id res chain seq x y z
N MET A 1 -7.04 -4.39 6.69
CA MET A 1 -5.79 -4.85 7.30
C MET A 1 -4.92 -5.37 6.17
N ALA A 2 -3.78 -4.73 5.92
CA ALA A 2 -2.81 -5.23 4.95
C ALA A 2 -1.87 -6.18 5.69
N LEU A 3 -1.63 -7.37 5.13
CA LEU A 3 -0.65 -8.31 5.64
C LEU A 3 0.74 -7.72 5.34
N THR A 4 1.60 -7.58 6.35
CA THR A 4 2.99 -7.18 6.11
C THR A 4 3.84 -8.41 5.79
N PRO A 5 4.93 -8.28 5.01
CA PRO A 5 5.88 -9.38 4.83
C PRO A 5 6.39 -9.92 6.17
N GLU A 6 6.58 -9.05 7.16
CA GLU A 6 7.02 -9.39 8.51
C GLU A 6 5.98 -10.24 9.26
N ASP A 7 4.68 -10.02 9.03
CA ASP A 7 3.62 -10.84 9.63
C ASP A 7 3.64 -12.27 9.11
N VAL A 8 4.05 -12.48 7.85
CA VAL A 8 4.16 -13.80 7.23
C VAL A 8 5.34 -14.56 7.82
N VAL A 9 6.52 -13.93 7.89
CA VAL A 9 7.74 -14.53 8.48
C VAL A 9 7.55 -14.90 9.95
N ASN A 10 6.84 -14.05 10.70
CA ASN A 10 6.63 -14.28 12.13
C ASN A 10 5.48 -15.25 12.43
N LYS A 11 4.75 -15.72 11.41
CA LYS A 11 3.61 -16.61 11.61
C LYS A 11 4.09 -17.97 12.11
N ARG A 12 3.53 -18.41 13.24
CA ARG A 12 3.73 -19.77 13.76
C ARG A 12 2.43 -20.55 13.66
N PHE A 13 2.44 -21.63 12.89
CA PHE A 13 1.32 -22.56 12.76
C PHE A 13 1.33 -23.58 13.91
N GLN A 14 0.15 -24.01 14.35
CA GLN A 14 0.05 -25.04 15.37
C GLN A 14 0.15 -26.43 14.72
N PRO A 15 1.04 -27.31 15.20
CA PRO A 15 1.18 -28.65 14.64
C PRO A 15 -0.07 -29.49 14.95
N THR A 16 -0.63 -30.14 13.93
CA THR A 16 -1.78 -31.05 14.07
C THR A 16 -1.29 -32.47 14.32
N LYS A 17 -1.70 -33.07 15.45
CA LYS A 17 -1.27 -34.44 15.83
C LYS A 17 -2.24 -35.56 15.41
N PHE A 18 -3.50 -35.22 15.13
CA PHE A 18 -4.59 -36.19 14.93
C PHE A 18 -5.27 -36.07 13.55
N ARG A 19 -4.75 -35.21 12.67
CA ARG A 19 -5.27 -34.97 11.32
C ARG A 19 -4.10 -34.88 10.36
N GLU A 20 -4.36 -35.18 9.09
CA GLU A 20 -3.43 -34.88 8.02
C GLU A 20 -3.10 -33.38 8.06
N GLY A 21 -1.81 -33.09 8.18
CA GLY A 21 -1.25 -31.75 8.14
C GLY A 21 -0.38 -31.60 6.92
N TYR A 22 -0.07 -30.37 6.56
CA TYR A 22 0.94 -30.08 5.54
C TYR A 22 2.34 -30.43 6.06
N ASP A 23 3.25 -30.76 5.15
CA ASP A 23 4.67 -30.84 5.49
C ASP A 23 5.15 -29.46 5.91
N GLN A 24 5.90 -29.40 7.01
CA GLN A 24 6.37 -28.13 7.54
C GLN A 24 7.38 -27.49 6.59
N ASP A 25 8.27 -28.27 5.99
CA ASP A 25 9.31 -27.75 5.09
C ASP A 25 8.67 -27.21 3.81
N GLU A 26 7.66 -27.90 3.27
CA GLU A 26 6.90 -27.44 2.09
C GLU A 26 6.15 -26.12 2.38
N VAL A 27 5.54 -26.00 3.56
CA VAL A 27 4.87 -24.77 3.97
C VAL A 27 5.89 -23.64 4.15
N ASP A 28 7.03 -23.91 4.80
CA ASP A 28 8.07 -22.91 5.03
C ASP A 28 8.66 -22.41 3.69
N ASP A 29 8.97 -23.30 2.74
CA ASP A 29 9.44 -22.95 1.38
C ASP A 29 8.42 -22.06 0.64
N PHE A 30 7.13 -22.40 0.70
CA PHE A 30 6.08 -21.60 0.05
C PHE A 30 5.90 -20.21 0.69
N LEU A 31 6.04 -20.11 2.01
CA LEU A 31 5.96 -18.82 2.71
C LEU A 31 7.13 -17.91 2.36
N ASP A 32 8.32 -18.45 2.13
CA ASP A 32 9.47 -17.68 1.64
C ASP A 32 9.20 -17.06 0.26
N GLU A 33 8.61 -17.83 -0.67
CA GLU A 33 8.21 -17.30 -1.99
C GLU A 33 7.18 -16.15 -1.86
N ILE A 34 6.18 -16.31 -0.99
CA ILE A 34 5.18 -15.28 -0.71
C ILE A 34 5.82 -14.01 -0.16
N VAL A 35 6.79 -14.13 0.75
CA VAL A 35 7.47 -12.98 1.35
C VAL A 35 8.24 -12.19 0.30
N VAL A 36 8.94 -12.87 -0.60
CA VAL A 36 9.67 -12.23 -1.71
C VAL A 36 8.69 -11.44 -2.59
N GLU A 37 7.58 -12.05 -2.98
CA GLU A 37 6.60 -11.41 -3.85
C GLU A 37 5.86 -10.25 -3.16
N LEU A 38 5.51 -10.39 -1.88
CA LEU A 38 4.91 -9.30 -1.10
C LEU A 38 5.83 -8.07 -1.00
N ARG A 39 7.14 -8.30 -0.79
CA ARG A 39 8.12 -7.21 -0.78
C ARG A 39 8.17 -6.51 -2.14
N ARG A 40 8.20 -7.29 -3.24
CA ARG A 40 8.18 -6.76 -4.61
C ARG A 40 6.93 -5.92 -4.88
N LEU A 41 5.75 -6.44 -4.56
CA LEU A 41 4.47 -5.76 -4.77
C LEU A 41 4.36 -4.49 -3.94
N ASN A 42 4.81 -4.49 -2.69
CA ASN A 42 4.80 -3.30 -1.84
C ASN A 42 5.71 -2.21 -2.42
N GLN A 43 6.92 -2.57 -2.86
CA GLN A 43 7.85 -1.65 -3.52
C GLN A 43 7.22 -1.04 -4.79
N GLU A 44 6.62 -1.87 -5.64
CA GLU A 44 5.93 -1.41 -6.85
C GLU A 44 4.74 -0.50 -6.53
N ASN A 45 3.96 -0.83 -5.50
CA ASN A 45 2.83 -0.02 -5.05
C ASN A 45 3.29 1.36 -4.56
N ASP A 46 4.36 1.41 -3.78
CA ASP A 46 4.93 2.66 -3.27
C ASP A 46 5.46 3.55 -4.41
N GLU A 47 6.12 2.95 -5.40
CA GLU A 47 6.56 3.66 -6.61
C GLU A 47 5.38 4.21 -7.42
N LEU A 48 4.33 3.42 -7.62
CA LEU A 48 3.13 3.86 -8.33
C LEU A 48 2.41 4.99 -7.57
N ARG A 49 2.28 4.86 -6.24
CA ARG A 49 1.72 5.91 -5.38
C ARG A 49 2.52 7.20 -5.47
N LYS A 50 3.85 7.12 -5.49
CA LYS A 50 4.72 8.27 -5.66
C LYS A 50 4.52 8.95 -7.02
N LYS A 51 4.49 8.17 -8.11
CA LYS A 51 4.21 8.69 -9.46
C LYS A 51 2.85 9.38 -9.54
N LEU A 52 1.82 8.82 -8.91
CA LEU A 52 0.48 9.42 -8.83
C LEU A 52 0.48 10.73 -8.02
N ALA A 53 1.18 10.77 -6.89
CA ALA A 53 1.31 11.98 -6.08
C ALA A 53 2.03 13.12 -6.84
N GLU A 54 3.10 12.78 -7.57
CA GLU A 54 3.84 13.71 -8.43
C GLU A 54 2.99 14.24 -9.60
N GLY A 55 2.14 13.38 -10.18
CA GLY A 55 1.19 13.75 -11.23
C GLY A 55 0.02 14.60 -10.73
N GLY A 56 -0.53 14.28 -9.55
CA GLY A 56 -1.65 15.00 -8.93
C GLY A 56 -1.30 16.41 -8.45
N ASN A 57 -0.03 16.68 -8.14
CA ASN A 57 0.43 18.03 -7.80
C ASN A 57 0.52 18.98 -9.02
N ARG A 58 0.44 18.42 -10.25
CA ARG A 58 0.50 19.20 -11.50
C ARG A 58 -0.87 19.75 -11.93
N SER A 59 -1.96 19.38 -11.25
CA SER A 59 -3.35 19.75 -11.58
C SER A 59 -4.01 20.77 -10.65
N LEU A 60 -3.24 21.62 -9.95
CA LEU A 60 -3.81 22.80 -9.28
C LEU A 60 -3.28 24.11 -9.86
N PRO A 61 -3.92 24.66 -10.90
CA PRO A 61 -3.90 26.10 -11.12
C PRO A 61 -5.21 26.75 -10.63
N ALA A 62 -5.02 27.93 -10.04
CA ALA A 62 -6.01 28.99 -9.85
C ALA A 62 -7.04 28.84 -8.72
N GLN A 63 -6.53 28.88 -7.49
CA GLN A 63 -7.16 29.70 -6.45
C GLN A 63 -7.05 31.19 -6.86
N HIS A 64 -7.86 31.68 -7.79
CA HIS A 64 -8.03 33.12 -8.10
C HIS A 64 -9.10 33.24 -9.20
N ARG A 65 -10.23 33.94 -9.09
CA ARG A 65 -10.69 35.02 -8.20
C ARG A 65 -12.22 34.98 -8.16
N HIS A 66 -12.82 35.19 -6.99
CA HIS A 66 -14.24 35.50 -6.89
C HIS A 66 -14.52 36.81 -7.68
N PRO A 67 -15.49 36.84 -8.61
CA PRO A 67 -15.76 38.01 -9.46
C PRO A 67 -16.37 39.23 -8.72
N TRP A 68 -16.62 39.13 -7.42
CA TRP A 68 -17.45 40.10 -6.68
C TRP A 68 -16.65 41.08 -5.80
N SER A 69 -15.32 41.03 -5.81
CA SER A 69 -14.45 41.92 -5.00
C SER A 69 -14.13 43.28 -5.63
N ARG A 70 -14.78 43.66 -6.76
CA ARG A 70 -14.61 44.98 -7.41
C ARG A 70 -15.92 45.74 -7.54
N ARG A 71 -16.69 45.87 -6.46
CA ARG A 71 -17.82 46.80 -6.41
C ARG A 71 -18.02 47.41 -5.01
N CYS A 72 -16.97 48.03 -4.49
CA CYS A 72 -17.09 49.13 -3.55
C CYS A 72 -16.93 50.45 -4.32
N PRO A 73 -18.00 51.23 -4.53
CA PRO A 73 -17.86 52.67 -4.64
C PRO A 73 -18.02 53.25 -3.24
N LEU A 74 -16.91 53.78 -2.70
CA LEU A 74 -16.98 54.88 -1.75
C LEU A 74 -17.56 56.09 -2.50
N ARG A 75 -18.89 56.30 -2.45
CA ARG A 75 -19.54 57.62 -2.49
C ARG A 75 -21.03 57.53 -2.21
#